data_AF-A0A7Y8SS79-F1
#
_entry.id   AF-A0A7Y8SS79-F1
#
_cell.length_a   1.000
_cell.length_b   1.000
_cell.length_c   1.000
_cell.angle_alpha   90.00
_cell.angle_beta   90.00
_cell.angle_gamma   90.00
#
_symmetry.space_group_name_H-M   'P 1'
#
loop_
_entity.id
_entity.type
_entity.pdbx_description
1 polymer ?
#
loop_
_entity_poly.entity_id
_entity_poly.type
_entity_poly.pdbx_seq_one_letter_code
_entity_poly.pdbx_strand_id
1 'polypeptide(L)'
;MTSEGGDRAIRLASIVAIDMAGFSSLSERDQKRAARHVEALRARIEAIAAAHEGRVFNTAGDGFMLEFSSAGSALGAIQDVLDKRPKGEPDIRVGAHVGDVVVTATNDLLGHGVNVAARLQALAAPNSALVSSEFRSMARNSPSAVFMSRGRQPLNNIEQKVQTFAILSHEARRKRLMGRIGLGVGVAAAAAGLAFLSPMAIDFLAKQEFLRPQAAAAPEAGAKTDAGAAPSAEKAAADAATPPAAPGPGDVFKDCDACPEMVILPAGQFQMGAPAGERGSSDVERPVRTIRIAPIAVSKYEITYEQYDACASAGGCNGFYPPERGGGRGRRPVVGVAWRDAQAYVTWLNAATQGPAYRLLSEAEWEYAARAGTTTAYSVGDAITRQQAVFQSRLTDPVGSYAANAFGLHDMHGNAAEWVEDCYNSNYSGLPTHGGPVTSGQCSLRLYRGGAYSDGPSVLRSANRRRASMTIRDGTIGFRVAREMN
;
A
#
# COMPACT_ATOMS: atom_id res chain seq x y z
N MET A 1 55.58 24.00 11.60
CA MET A 1 54.42 23.43 10.87
C MET A 1 54.26 22.00 11.34
N THR A 2 53.48 21.77 12.40
CA THR A 2 53.15 20.40 12.87
C THR A 2 51.89 20.44 13.71
N SER A 3 51.02 19.44 13.46
CA SER A 3 49.73 19.13 14.13
C SER A 3 48.62 20.16 13.89
N GLU A 4 47.38 19.84 13.51
CA GLU A 4 46.61 18.65 13.81
C GLU A 4 45.36 18.64 12.90
N GLY A 5 45.38 17.83 11.84
CA GLY A 5 44.20 17.58 11.00
C GLY A 5 43.48 16.34 11.50
N GLY A 6 42.98 16.38 12.73
CA GLY A 6 42.18 15.29 13.29
C GLY A 6 41.01 14.99 12.37
N ASP A 7 41.02 13.78 11.80
CA ASP A 7 39.98 13.24 10.95
C ASP A 7 38.63 13.43 11.66
N ARG A 8 37.78 14.33 11.16
CA ARG A 8 36.52 14.68 11.82
C ARG A 8 35.55 13.53 11.58
N ALA A 9 35.54 12.58 12.52
CA ALA A 9 34.77 11.35 12.41
C ALA A 9 33.26 11.62 12.22
N ILE A 10 32.73 11.09 11.11
CA ILE A 10 31.29 10.99 10.88
C ILE A 10 30.74 9.88 11.77
N ARG A 11 29.70 10.17 12.55
CA ARG A 11 29.00 9.14 13.34
C ARG A 11 27.50 9.31 13.28
N LEU A 12 26.79 8.21 13.47
CA LEU A 12 25.33 8.21 13.59
C LEU A 12 24.93 8.76 14.96
N ALA A 13 23.96 9.69 14.99
CA ALA A 13 23.41 10.22 16.24
C ALA A 13 21.89 10.44 16.12
N SER A 14 21.21 10.38 17.28
CA SER A 14 19.80 10.75 17.37
C SER A 14 19.69 12.22 17.76
N ILE A 15 19.17 13.05 16.85
CA ILE A 15 19.08 14.50 17.02
C ILE A 15 17.65 14.91 17.31
N VAL A 16 17.46 15.75 18.33
CA VAL A 16 16.17 16.31 18.71
C VAL A 16 16.27 17.84 18.70
N ALA A 17 15.36 18.47 17.97
CA ALA A 17 15.19 19.92 17.90
C ALA A 17 13.92 20.31 18.64
N ILE A 18 13.99 21.33 19.49
CA ILE A 18 12.85 21.84 20.27
C ILE A 18 12.78 23.35 20.08
N ASP A 19 11.58 23.89 19.82
CA ASP A 19 11.34 25.33 19.91
C ASP A 19 10.09 25.66 20.73
N MET A 20 9.96 26.94 21.06
CA MET A 20 8.79 27.50 21.71
C MET A 20 7.82 28.09 20.67
N ALA A 21 6.61 27.54 20.60
CA ALA A 21 5.60 28.01 19.68
C ALA A 21 5.13 29.43 20.05
N GLY A 22 5.25 30.36 19.10
CA GLY A 22 4.78 31.74 19.26
C GLY A 22 5.74 32.67 20.01
N PHE A 23 7.00 32.24 20.24
CA PHE A 23 8.01 33.00 20.96
C PHE A 23 8.24 34.42 20.42
N SER A 24 8.32 34.62 19.11
CA SER A 24 8.53 35.95 18.51
C SER A 24 7.48 36.96 18.98
N SER A 25 6.21 36.55 19.00
CA SER A 25 5.10 37.40 19.43
C SER A 25 5.08 37.68 20.94
N LEU A 26 5.70 36.81 21.75
CA LEU A 26 5.85 36.99 23.20
C LEU A 26 7.03 37.92 23.51
N SER A 27 8.14 37.72 22.79
CA SER A 27 9.35 38.55 22.92
C SER A 27 9.10 40.00 22.50
N GLU A 28 8.26 40.25 21.49
CA GLU A 28 7.88 41.61 21.08
C GLU A 28 7.03 42.34 22.14
N ARG A 29 6.19 41.59 22.87
CA ARG A 29 5.26 42.16 23.86
C ARG A 29 5.87 42.30 25.25
N ASP A 30 6.69 41.35 25.67
CA ASP A 30 7.33 41.32 27.00
C ASP A 30 8.62 40.49 26.97
N GLN A 31 9.73 41.16 26.63
CA GLN A 31 11.06 40.55 26.56
C GLN A 31 11.49 39.89 27.88
N LYS A 32 11.17 40.48 29.03
CA LYS A 32 11.57 39.94 30.35
C LYS A 32 10.84 38.64 30.65
N ARG A 33 9.55 38.56 30.31
CA ARG A 33 8.78 37.33 30.45
C ARG A 33 9.23 36.26 29.46
N ALA A 34 9.51 36.63 28.21
CA ALA A 34 10.05 35.71 27.21
C ALA A 34 11.38 35.08 27.66
N ALA A 35 12.31 35.89 28.18
CA ALA A 35 13.59 35.41 28.71
C ALA A 35 13.42 34.42 29.87
N ARG A 36 12.55 34.71 30.84
CA ARG A 36 12.25 33.79 31.95
C ARG A 36 11.70 32.44 31.47
N HIS A 37 10.84 32.44 30.44
CA HIS A 37 10.31 31.20 29.88
C HIS A 37 11.39 30.39 29.16
N VAL A 38 12.30 31.04 28.43
CA VAL A 38 13.43 30.36 27.78
C VAL A 38 14.42 29.79 28.80
N GLU A 39 14.74 30.52 29.87
CA GLU A 39 15.61 30.03 30.95
C GLU A 39 15.00 28.83 31.69
N ALA A 40 13.71 28.91 32.01
CA ALA A 40 12.99 27.80 32.65
C ALA A 40 12.92 26.57 31.75
N LEU A 41 12.63 26.76 30.47
CA LEU A 41 12.58 25.67 29.48
C LEU A 41 13.98 25.06 29.29
N ARG A 42 15.03 25.89 29.22
CA ARG A 42 16.43 25.44 29.11
C ARG A 42 16.80 24.53 30.27
N ALA A 43 16.60 24.98 31.51
CA ALA A 43 16.93 24.19 32.69
C ALA A 43 16.20 22.84 32.72
N ARG A 44 14.93 22.82 32.29
CA ARG A 44 14.12 21.60 32.18
C ARG A 44 14.66 20.67 31.09
N ILE A 45 14.96 21.19 29.91
CA ILE A 45 15.49 20.42 28.78
C ILE A 45 16.84 19.82 29.13
N GLU A 46 17.75 20.58 29.75
CA GLU A 46 19.07 20.09 30.17
C GLU A 46 18.94 18.95 31.20
N ALA A 47 18.05 19.10 32.19
CA ALA A 47 17.78 18.06 33.17
C ALA A 47 17.19 16.78 32.55
N ILE A 48 16.22 16.91 31.62
CA ILE A 48 15.62 15.76 30.94
C ILE A 48 16.65 15.10 30.00
N ALA A 49 17.44 15.89 29.27
CA ALA A 49 18.49 15.36 28.39
C ALA A 49 19.47 14.49 29.19
N ALA A 50 19.98 15.01 30.31
CA ALA A 50 20.91 14.28 31.18
C ALA A 50 20.28 12.98 31.74
N ALA A 51 19.00 13.02 32.14
CA ALA A 51 18.28 11.85 32.66
C ALA A 51 18.10 10.72 31.63
N HIS A 52 18.16 11.04 30.34
CA HIS A 52 18.07 10.09 29.23
C HIS A 52 19.41 9.95 28.49
N GLU A 53 20.54 10.16 29.17
CA GLU A 53 21.89 9.98 28.61
C GLU A 53 22.16 10.80 27.32
N GLY A 54 21.54 11.97 27.23
CA GLY A 54 21.74 12.95 26.17
C GLY A 54 22.34 14.25 26.69
N ARG A 55 22.61 15.16 25.75
CA ARG A 55 23.06 16.53 26.08
C ARG A 55 22.49 17.55 25.12
N VAL A 56 22.38 18.78 25.59
CA VAL A 56 22.20 19.96 24.73
C VAL A 56 23.56 20.29 24.12
N PHE A 57 23.67 20.28 22.80
CA PHE A 57 24.93 20.63 22.13
C PHE A 57 24.88 22.05 21.56
N ASN A 58 23.71 22.60 21.25
CA ASN A 58 23.57 23.96 20.73
C ASN A 58 22.26 24.59 21.19
N THR A 59 22.29 25.91 21.44
CA THR A 59 21.13 26.74 21.77
C THR A 59 21.12 27.99 20.90
N ALA A 60 20.00 28.28 20.25
CA ALA A 60 19.85 29.47 19.40
C ALA A 60 18.51 30.15 19.71
N GLY A 61 18.54 31.23 20.49
CA GLY A 61 17.33 31.94 20.92
C GLY A 61 16.44 31.06 21.80
N ASP A 62 15.24 30.76 21.32
CA ASP A 62 14.27 29.84 21.93
C ASP A 62 14.36 28.40 21.42
N GLY A 63 15.31 28.13 20.50
CA GLY A 63 15.58 26.82 19.94
C GLY A 63 16.67 26.06 20.68
N PHE A 64 16.42 24.78 20.97
CA PHE A 64 17.34 23.86 21.63
C PHE A 64 17.64 22.66 20.75
N MET A 65 18.92 22.30 20.64
CA MET A 65 19.37 21.13 19.89
C MET A 65 20.04 20.13 20.82
N LEU A 66 19.50 18.92 20.82
CA LEU A 66 19.92 17.83 21.68
C LEU A 66 20.46 16.67 20.86
N GLU A 67 21.44 15.96 21.43
CA GLU A 67 21.90 14.69 20.91
C GLU A 67 21.73 13.56 21.93
N PHE A 68 21.48 12.36 21.41
CA PHE A 68 21.40 11.12 22.16
C PHE A 68 22.14 10.01 21.41
N SER A 69 22.73 9.10 22.18
CA SER A 69 23.41 7.90 21.67
C SER A 69 22.45 6.89 21.03
N SER A 70 21.17 6.93 21.40
CA SER A 70 20.14 6.02 20.86
C SER A 70 18.80 6.71 20.60
N ALA A 71 18.04 6.18 19.65
CA ALA A 71 16.70 6.66 19.32
C ALA A 71 15.68 6.35 20.44
N GLY A 72 15.92 5.31 21.23
CA GLY A 72 15.11 4.95 22.39
C GLY A 72 15.24 5.97 23.52
N SER A 73 16.47 6.38 23.84
CA SER A 73 16.74 7.43 24.83
C SER A 73 16.17 8.77 24.39
N ALA A 74 16.38 9.13 23.12
CA ALA A 74 15.78 10.33 22.54
C ALA A 74 14.25 10.31 22.62
N LEU A 75 13.62 9.16 22.36
CA LEU A 75 12.17 9.00 22.45
C LEU A 75 11.66 9.20 23.89
N GLY A 76 12.35 8.63 24.89
CA GLY A 76 12.03 8.82 26.30
C GLY A 76 12.13 10.29 26.71
N ALA A 77 13.20 10.98 26.29
CA ALA A 77 13.37 12.40 26.53
C ALA A 77 12.25 13.23 25.88
N ILE A 78 11.86 12.93 24.64
CA ILE A 78 10.76 13.61 23.93
C ILE A 78 9.44 13.43 24.69
N GLN A 79 9.17 12.23 25.19
CA GLN A 79 7.96 11.95 25.97
C GLN A 79 7.94 12.77 27.25
N ASP A 80 9.04 12.78 28.00
CA ASP A 80 9.16 13.56 29.24
C ASP A 80 9.04 15.07 28.99
N VAL A 81 9.65 15.58 27.92
CA VAL A 81 9.53 16.99 27.52
C VAL A 81 8.07 17.38 27.25
N LEU A 82 7.31 16.50 26.59
CA LEU A 82 5.90 16.74 26.25
C LEU A 82 4.94 16.53 27.43
N ASP A 83 5.17 15.52 28.27
CA ASP A 83 4.25 15.10 29.34
C ASP A 83 4.52 15.80 30.68
N LYS A 84 5.78 16.11 31.02
CA LYS A 84 6.16 16.79 32.28
C LYS A 84 6.15 18.32 32.15
N ARG A 85 5.21 18.88 31.37
CA ARG A 85 5.12 20.33 31.14
C ARG A 85 4.44 21.05 32.31
N PRO A 86 5.06 22.07 32.94
CA PRO A 86 4.39 22.88 33.96
C PRO A 86 3.20 23.66 33.38
N LYS A 87 2.17 23.87 34.21
CA LYS A 87 1.04 24.72 33.84
C LYS A 87 1.52 26.16 33.62
N GLY A 88 1.12 26.76 32.50
CA GLY A 88 1.48 28.14 32.14
C GLY A 88 2.79 28.28 31.36
N GLU A 89 3.48 27.18 31.06
CA GLU A 89 4.58 27.19 30.08
C GLU A 89 4.02 27.28 28.65
N PRO A 90 4.62 28.10 27.77
CA PRO A 90 4.24 28.18 26.37
C PRO A 90 4.30 26.82 25.68
N ASP A 91 3.51 26.68 24.61
CA ASP A 91 3.49 25.45 23.84
C ASP A 91 4.84 25.23 23.15
N ILE A 92 5.25 23.97 23.00
CA ILE A 92 6.53 23.61 22.39
C ILE A 92 6.33 22.74 21.16
N ARG A 93 7.25 22.85 20.19
CA ARG A 93 7.30 21.99 19.00
C ARG A 93 8.57 21.18 19.03
N VAL A 94 8.48 19.89 18.69
CA VAL A 94 9.62 18.99 18.74
C VAL A 94 9.81 18.30 17.40
N GLY A 95 11.05 18.16 16.95
CA GLY A 95 11.46 17.46 15.74
C GLY A 95 12.56 16.46 16.04
N ALA A 96 12.49 15.23 15.53
CA ALA A 96 13.56 14.25 15.77
C ALA A 96 13.92 13.42 14.55
N HIS A 97 15.21 13.13 14.41
CA HIS A 97 15.77 12.37 13.30
C HIS A 97 17.00 11.57 13.76
N VAL A 98 17.32 10.48 13.05
CA VAL A 98 18.57 9.74 13.22
C VAL A 98 19.35 9.82 11.93
N GLY A 99 20.58 10.30 12.00
CA GLY A 99 21.40 10.47 10.81
C GLY A 99 22.85 10.81 11.14
N ASP A 100 23.66 10.88 10.10
CA ASP A 100 25.09 11.15 10.21
C ASP A 100 25.36 12.60 10.62
N VAL A 101 26.27 12.77 11.57
CA VAL A 101 26.73 14.06 12.08
C VAL A 101 28.25 14.09 12.21
N VAL A 102 28.79 15.30 12.09
CA VAL A 102 30.21 15.61 12.29
C VAL A 102 30.33 16.45 13.56
N VAL A 103 31.21 16.03 14.46
CA VAL A 103 31.51 16.76 15.70
C VAL A 103 32.52 17.88 15.38
N THR A 104 32.24 19.10 15.80
CA THR A 104 33.15 20.24 15.65
C THR A 104 34.15 20.32 16.81
N ALA A 105 35.16 21.18 16.68
CA ALA A 105 36.09 21.48 17.78
C ALA A 105 35.41 22.11 19.01
N THR A 106 34.23 22.72 18.84
CA THR A 106 33.39 23.29 19.91
C THR A 106 32.45 22.27 20.54
N ASN A 107 32.56 20.98 20.16
CA ASN A 107 31.65 19.91 20.56
C ASN A 107 30.19 20.13 20.10
N ASP A 108 29.99 20.97 19.07
CA ASP A 108 28.73 21.10 18.33
C ASP A 108 28.59 19.97 17.31
N LEU A 109 27.36 19.71 16.86
CA LEU A 109 27.09 18.80 15.76
C LEU A 109 26.64 19.57 14.53
N LEU A 110 27.25 19.24 13.39
CA LEU A 110 26.86 19.73 12.07
C LEU A 110 26.59 18.55 11.15
N GLY A 111 25.65 18.70 10.22
CA GLY A 111 25.36 17.66 9.23
C GLY A 111 23.92 17.64 8.76
N HIS A 112 23.64 16.74 7.82
CA HIS A 112 22.30 16.58 7.26
C HIS A 112 21.26 16.24 8.34
N GLY A 113 21.63 15.39 9.30
CA GLY A 113 20.69 14.95 10.33
C GLY A 113 20.18 16.07 11.24
N VAL A 114 21.04 17.05 11.55
CA VAL A 114 20.70 18.25 12.33
C VAL A 114 19.68 19.11 11.59
N ASN A 115 19.90 19.31 10.28
CA ASN A 115 19.00 20.09 9.43
C ASN A 115 17.62 19.43 9.29
N VAL A 116 17.57 18.10 9.16
CA VAL A 116 16.30 17.37 9.08
C VAL A 116 15.52 17.50 10.38
N ALA A 117 16.15 17.31 11.55
CA ALA A 117 15.50 17.44 12.85
C ALA A 117 14.89 18.84 13.07
N ALA A 118 15.64 19.90 12.79
CA ALA A 118 15.17 21.28 12.91
C ALA A 118 13.95 21.56 12.00
N ARG A 119 13.93 21.02 10.78
CA ARG A 119 12.81 21.21 9.86
C ARG A 119 11.58 20.41 10.27
N LEU A 120 11.76 19.20 10.80
CA LEU A 120 10.67 18.42 11.37
C LEU A 120 10.04 19.16 12.55
N GLN A 121 10.85 19.81 13.38
CA GLN A 121 10.37 20.64 14.49
C GLN A 121 9.51 21.79 13.97
N ALA A 122 9.97 22.52 12.94
CA ALA A 122 9.21 23.64 12.39
C ALA A 122 7.81 23.25 11.86
N LEU A 123 7.67 22.01 11.39
CA LEU A 123 6.42 21.43 10.89
C LEU A 123 5.55 20.78 11.97
N ALA A 124 6.07 20.59 13.18
CA ALA A 124 5.32 20.00 14.27
C ALA A 124 4.20 20.95 14.73
N ALA A 125 3.05 20.38 15.07
CA ALA A 125 1.98 21.16 15.70
C ALA A 125 2.40 21.52 17.15
N PRO A 126 1.87 22.62 17.73
CA PRO A 126 2.10 22.95 19.14
C PRO A 126 1.79 21.76 20.06
N ASN A 127 2.66 21.52 21.03
CA ASN A 127 2.63 20.39 21.97
C ASN A 127 2.66 19.01 21.31
N SER A 128 3.38 18.88 20.21
CA SER A 128 3.62 17.58 19.57
C SER A 128 5.06 17.46 19.11
N ALA A 129 5.52 16.22 18.99
CA ALA A 129 6.74 15.92 18.28
C ALA A 129 6.44 15.36 16.90
N LEU A 130 7.27 15.71 15.92
CA LEU A 130 7.27 15.17 14.58
C LEU A 130 8.61 14.48 14.32
N VAL A 131 8.60 13.19 14.03
CA VAL A 131 9.84 12.41 13.88
C VAL A 131 9.93 11.75 12.50
N SER A 132 11.14 11.49 12.03
CA SER A 132 11.35 10.82 10.74
C SER A 132 11.07 9.31 10.78
N SER A 133 11.04 8.68 9.62
CA SER A 133 10.98 7.21 9.47
C SER A 133 12.15 6.50 10.12
N GLU A 134 13.35 7.05 9.98
CA GLU A 134 14.61 6.49 10.49
C GLU A 134 14.59 6.52 12.02
N PHE A 135 14.20 7.66 12.61
CA PHE A 135 14.03 7.78 14.06
C PHE A 135 12.98 6.80 14.59
N ARG A 136 11.80 6.74 13.96
CA ARG A 136 10.76 5.78 14.35
C ARG A 136 11.28 4.35 14.28
N SER A 137 11.97 3.98 13.20
CA SER A 137 12.46 2.62 12.97
C SER A 137 13.44 2.18 14.05
N MET A 138 14.34 3.07 14.47
CA MET A 138 15.34 2.77 15.50
C MET A 138 14.78 2.87 16.92
N ALA A 139 13.68 3.59 17.13
CA ALA A 139 12.99 3.69 18.42
C ALA A 139 11.97 2.56 18.68
N ARG A 140 11.76 1.61 17.74
CA ARG A 140 10.71 0.56 17.81
C ARG A 140 10.82 -0.40 18.99
N ASN A 141 12.00 -0.52 19.60
CA ASN A 141 12.21 -1.41 20.74
C ASN A 141 11.74 -0.80 22.08
N SER A 142 11.26 0.46 22.09
CA SER A 142 10.67 1.08 23.28
C SER A 142 9.14 0.86 23.30
N PRO A 143 8.60 0.05 24.21
CA PRO A 143 7.22 -0.46 24.18
C PRO A 143 6.10 0.58 24.43
N SER A 144 6.43 1.85 24.67
CA SER A 144 5.48 2.85 25.22
C SER A 144 4.99 3.92 24.24
N ALA A 145 5.53 4.02 23.02
CA ALA A 145 5.25 5.14 22.11
C ALA A 145 4.26 4.78 20.98
N VAL A 146 3.09 5.43 21.00
CA VAL A 146 2.13 5.40 19.89
C VAL A 146 2.54 6.43 18.84
N PHE A 147 3.18 5.98 17.77
CA PHE A 147 3.53 6.81 16.62
C PHE A 147 2.35 6.92 15.66
N MET A 148 1.85 8.14 15.43
CA MET A 148 0.77 8.39 14.47
C MET A 148 1.35 8.92 13.16
N SER A 149 1.15 8.21 12.05
CA SER A 149 1.60 8.69 10.74
C SER A 149 0.97 10.05 10.40
N ARG A 150 1.80 11.02 9.99
CA ARG A 150 1.36 12.34 9.50
C ARG A 150 1.59 12.52 8.00
N GLY A 151 1.94 11.45 7.29
CA GLY A 151 2.23 11.47 5.86
C GLY A 151 3.59 12.06 5.53
N ARG A 152 3.84 12.31 4.25
CA ARG A 152 5.07 12.93 3.75
C ARG A 152 4.95 14.45 3.84
N GLN A 153 5.86 15.09 4.57
CA GLN A 153 5.91 16.54 4.64
C GLN A 153 7.01 17.05 3.70
N PRO A 154 6.75 18.09 2.89
CA PRO A 154 7.79 18.75 2.11
C PRO A 154 8.71 19.52 3.06
N LEU A 155 10.02 19.27 2.98
CA LEU A 155 11.02 20.09 3.66
C LEU A 155 11.58 21.07 2.61
N ASN A 156 11.25 22.36 2.70
CA ASN A 156 11.66 23.36 1.70
C ASN A 156 13.16 23.27 1.38
N ASN A 157 13.53 23.21 0.09
CA ASN A 157 14.91 23.10 -0.42
C ASN A 157 15.68 21.78 -0.14
N ILE A 158 14.99 20.64 0.00
CA ILE A 158 15.59 19.30 -0.19
C ILE A 158 14.62 18.47 -1.05
N GLU A 159 15.09 17.82 -2.12
CA GLU A 159 14.25 17.01 -3.05
C GLU A 159 13.59 15.78 -2.40
N GLN A 160 13.95 15.44 -1.16
CA GLN A 160 13.43 14.28 -0.43
C GLN A 160 12.27 14.65 0.50
N LYS A 161 11.09 14.09 0.20
CA LYS A 161 9.92 14.08 1.08
C LYS A 161 10.15 13.11 2.24
N VAL A 162 10.35 13.62 3.45
CA VAL A 162 10.53 12.78 4.64
C VAL A 162 9.17 12.33 5.16
N GLN A 163 9.03 11.02 5.39
CA GLN A 163 7.84 10.46 6.03
C GLN A 163 7.89 10.79 7.51
N THR A 164 6.83 11.41 8.03
CA THR A 164 6.82 11.89 9.40
C THR A 164 5.79 11.19 10.26
N PHE A 165 6.09 11.10 11.56
CA PHE A 165 5.24 10.49 12.57
C PHE A 165 5.07 11.45 13.73
N ALA A 166 3.84 11.70 14.14
CA ALA A 166 3.54 12.50 15.31
C ALA A 166 3.60 11.64 16.58
N ILE A 167 4.26 12.17 17.61
CA ILE A 167 4.13 11.73 19.00
C ILE A 167 3.32 12.81 19.72
N LEU A 168 2.22 12.40 20.35
CA LEU A 168 1.32 13.30 21.07
C LEU A 168 1.47 13.09 22.58
N SER A 169 1.32 14.16 23.36
CA SER A 169 1.24 14.07 24.82
C SER A 169 0.03 13.24 25.27
N HIS A 170 0.09 12.71 26.49
CA HIS A 170 -1.01 11.94 27.08
C HIS A 170 -2.32 12.75 27.19
N GLU A 171 -2.24 14.06 27.40
CA GLU A 171 -3.41 14.95 27.45
C GLU A 171 -4.03 15.16 26.07
N ALA A 172 -3.20 15.34 25.03
CA ALA A 172 -3.66 15.48 23.65
C ALA A 172 -4.35 14.20 23.15
N ARG A 173 -3.88 13.02 23.59
CA ARG A 173 -4.53 11.73 23.32
C ARG A 173 -5.90 11.63 24.01
N ARG A 174 -6.00 12.03 25.29
CA ARG A 174 -7.26 12.01 26.07
C ARG A 174 -8.33 12.94 25.49
N LYS A 175 -7.98 14.18 25.12
CA LYS A 175 -8.94 15.13 24.50
C LYS A 175 -9.50 14.61 23.17
N ARG A 176 -8.67 13.97 22.35
CA ARG A 176 -9.13 13.37 21.07
C ARG A 176 -10.03 12.15 21.27
N LEU A 177 -9.78 11.34 22.30
CA LEU A 177 -10.61 10.19 22.62
C LEU A 177 -12.01 10.62 23.09
N MET A 178 -12.10 11.65 23.94
CA MET A 178 -13.39 12.19 24.38
C MET A 178 -14.19 12.88 23.28
N GLY A 179 -13.52 13.56 22.33
CA GLY A 179 -14.17 14.14 21.15
C GLY A 179 -14.82 13.11 20.22
N ARG A 180 -14.30 11.87 20.18
CA ARG A 180 -14.89 10.76 19.39
C ARG A 180 -16.13 10.15 20.06
N ILE A 181 -16.20 10.16 21.40
CA ILE A 181 -17.33 9.62 22.15
C ILE A 181 -18.54 10.59 22.08
N GLY A 182 -18.31 11.90 22.12
CA GLY A 182 -19.38 12.90 21.99
C GLY A 182 -20.13 12.87 20.65
N LEU A 183 -19.46 12.50 19.57
CA LEU A 183 -20.09 12.38 18.24
C LEU A 183 -21.00 11.14 18.13
N GLY A 184 -20.65 10.05 18.81
CA GLY A 184 -21.44 8.80 18.83
C GLY A 184 -22.78 8.95 19.55
N VAL A 185 -22.82 9.73 20.65
CA VAL A 185 -24.06 10.00 21.40
C VAL A 185 -25.01 10.89 20.59
N GLY A 186 -24.49 11.86 19.82
CA GLY A 186 -25.31 12.72 18.96
C GLY A 186 -25.98 11.99 17.80
N VAL A 187 -25.32 10.98 17.22
CA VAL A 187 -25.89 10.17 16.13
C VAL A 187 -26.96 9.19 16.64
N ALA A 188 -26.78 8.62 17.83
CA ALA A 188 -27.79 7.75 18.45
C ALA A 188 -29.07 8.52 18.83
N ALA A 189 -28.95 9.77 19.29
CA ALA A 189 -30.10 10.62 19.59
C ALA A 189 -30.87 11.04 18.32
N ALA A 190 -30.20 11.24 17.19
CA ALA A 190 -30.84 11.55 15.90
C ALA A 190 -31.60 10.35 15.31
N ALA A 191 -31.09 9.13 15.48
CA ALA A 191 -31.76 7.91 15.05
C ALA A 191 -33.02 7.59 15.88
N ALA A 192 -33.03 7.90 17.17
CA ALA A 192 -34.21 7.74 18.02
C ALA A 192 -35.31 8.78 17.74
N GLY A 193 -34.93 10.00 17.30
CA GLY A 193 -35.89 11.07 16.97
C GLY A 193 -36.66 10.85 15.66
N LEU A 194 -36.12 10.06 14.72
CA LEU A 194 -36.76 9.76 13.43
C LEU A 194 -37.74 8.57 13.49
N ALA A 195 -37.76 7.81 14.58
CA ALA A 195 -38.69 6.69 14.78
C ALA A 195 -40.01 7.06 15.48
N PHE A 196 -40.23 8.35 15.83
CA PHE A 196 -41.36 8.80 16.64
C PHE A 196 -42.38 9.72 15.92
N LEU A 197 -42.31 9.87 14.60
CA LEU A 197 -43.28 10.67 13.83
C LEU A 197 -43.94 9.88 12.69
N SER A 198 -44.94 9.06 13.04
CA SER A 198 -46.25 8.94 12.35
C SER A 198 -46.92 7.60 12.67
N PRO A 199 -48.08 7.57 13.37
CA PRO A 199 -48.84 6.35 13.63
C PRO A 199 -49.79 5.95 12.47
N MET A 200 -49.54 6.37 11.22
CA MET A 200 -50.53 6.27 10.14
C MET A 200 -50.12 5.43 8.92
N ALA A 201 -49.22 4.45 9.09
CA ALA A 201 -48.78 3.58 7.99
C ALA A 201 -48.87 2.07 8.26
N ILE A 202 -49.30 1.63 9.45
CA ILE A 202 -49.33 0.20 9.85
C ILE A 202 -50.73 -0.43 9.75
N ASP A 203 -51.76 0.28 9.28
CA ASP A 203 -53.15 -0.24 9.25
C ASP A 203 -53.69 -0.62 7.86
N PHE A 204 -52.89 -0.49 6.78
CA PHE A 204 -53.34 -0.76 5.41
C PHE A 204 -52.90 -2.13 4.84
N LEU A 205 -52.06 -2.90 5.53
CA LEU A 205 -51.58 -4.21 5.08
C LEU A 205 -52.13 -5.41 5.87
N ALA A 206 -53.01 -5.17 6.86
CA ALA A 206 -53.55 -6.22 7.73
C ALA A 206 -55.01 -6.65 7.44
N LYS A 207 -55.62 -6.20 6.33
CA LYS A 207 -57.01 -6.54 5.98
C LYS A 207 -57.16 -6.95 4.52
N GLN A 208 -56.68 -8.15 4.18
CA GLN A 208 -57.17 -8.89 3.01
C GLN A 208 -56.90 -10.41 3.13
N GLU A 209 -57.42 -11.05 4.17
CA GLU A 209 -57.73 -12.48 4.15
C GLU A 209 -59.22 -12.65 4.40
N PHE A 210 -60.00 -12.76 3.33
CA PHE A 210 -61.31 -13.41 3.38
C PHE A 210 -61.68 -13.81 1.95
N LEU A 211 -61.59 -15.12 1.69
CA LEU A 211 -62.48 -15.95 0.85
C LEU A 211 -61.68 -17.08 0.19
N ARG A 212 -61.64 -18.20 0.92
CA ARG A 212 -61.42 -19.55 0.40
C ARG A 212 -62.67 -19.98 -0.39
N PRO A 213 -62.54 -20.80 -1.45
CA PRO A 213 -63.33 -22.03 -1.45
C PRO A 213 -62.57 -23.30 -1.91
N GLN A 214 -63.24 -24.42 -1.64
CA GLN A 214 -62.85 -25.83 -1.60
C GLN A 214 -62.64 -26.56 -2.94
N ALA A 215 -62.09 -27.76 -2.79
CA ALA A 215 -61.69 -28.79 -3.75
C ALA A 215 -62.82 -29.54 -4.52
N ALA A 216 -62.44 -30.15 -5.65
CA ALA A 216 -62.94 -31.43 -6.21
C ALA A 216 -61.98 -31.84 -7.36
N ALA A 217 -61.23 -32.94 -7.30
CA ALA A 217 -61.58 -34.33 -7.64
C ALA A 217 -60.77 -34.79 -8.89
N ALA A 218 -60.19 -36.00 -8.80
CA ALA A 218 -59.36 -36.66 -9.80
C ALA A 218 -60.18 -37.26 -10.97
N PRO A 219 -59.54 -37.92 -11.96
CA PRO A 219 -59.41 -39.37 -11.83
C PRO A 219 -58.07 -40.00 -12.28
N GLU A 220 -57.93 -41.26 -11.87
CA GLU A 220 -56.82 -42.21 -11.96
C GLU A 220 -56.63 -42.87 -13.34
N ALA A 221 -55.42 -43.40 -13.59
CA ALA A 221 -55.09 -44.75 -14.10
C ALA A 221 -53.64 -44.75 -14.63
N GLY A 222 -52.74 -45.69 -14.36
CA GLY A 222 -52.79 -46.92 -13.58
C GLY A 222 -51.36 -47.46 -13.47
N ALA A 223 -51.06 -48.13 -12.36
CA ALA A 223 -49.80 -48.84 -12.13
C ALA A 223 -49.81 -50.22 -12.80
N LYS A 224 -48.66 -50.66 -13.30
CA LYS A 224 -48.30 -52.09 -13.31
C LYS A 224 -46.84 -52.26 -12.90
N THR A 225 -46.67 -52.94 -11.78
CA THR A 225 -45.48 -53.67 -11.36
C THR A 225 -45.34 -54.96 -12.16
N ASP A 226 -44.12 -55.40 -12.44
CA ASP A 226 -43.81 -56.82 -12.34
C ASP A 226 -42.36 -57.05 -11.91
N ALA A 227 -42.19 -58.08 -11.10
CA ALA A 227 -40.98 -58.45 -10.40
C ALA A 227 -40.20 -59.55 -11.14
N GLY A 228 -38.87 -59.52 -10.98
CA GLY A 228 -38.05 -60.71 -10.75
C GLY A 228 -37.62 -61.54 -11.97
N ALA A 229 -36.33 -61.46 -12.31
CA ALA A 229 -35.49 -62.62 -12.61
C ALA A 229 -34.01 -62.22 -12.68
N ALA A 230 -33.21 -62.69 -11.72
CA ALA A 230 -31.79 -63.04 -11.94
C ALA A 230 -31.79 -64.52 -12.43
N PRO A 231 -30.78 -65.04 -13.17
CA PRO A 231 -29.35 -64.76 -12.96
C PRO A 231 -28.49 -64.69 -14.24
N SER A 232 -27.25 -64.22 -14.07
CA SER A 232 -26.02 -64.98 -14.29
C SER A 232 -24.90 -64.14 -14.88
N ALA A 233 -23.70 -64.43 -14.41
CA ALA A 233 -22.49 -63.65 -14.54
C ALA A 233 -21.95 -63.59 -15.96
N GLU A 234 -21.59 -62.39 -16.41
CA GLU A 234 -20.51 -62.23 -17.40
C GLU A 234 -19.73 -60.93 -17.16
N LYS A 235 -18.50 -61.13 -16.68
CA LYS A 235 -17.29 -60.35 -16.94
C LYS A 235 -17.28 -58.85 -16.60
N ALA A 236 -16.73 -58.57 -15.42
CA ALA A 236 -16.05 -57.31 -15.14
C ALA A 236 -14.95 -57.06 -16.20
N ALA A 237 -15.21 -56.14 -17.11
CA ALA A 237 -14.17 -55.41 -17.83
C ALA A 237 -14.08 -54.03 -17.18
N ALA A 238 -12.93 -53.77 -16.57
CA ALA A 238 -12.59 -52.48 -16.02
C ALA A 238 -12.62 -51.44 -17.15
N ASP A 239 -13.55 -50.48 -17.09
CA ASP A 239 -13.35 -49.19 -17.71
C ASP A 239 -12.19 -48.52 -16.97
N ALA A 240 -10.99 -48.69 -17.53
CA ALA A 240 -9.86 -47.86 -17.21
C ALA A 240 -10.27 -46.42 -17.57
N ALA A 241 -10.66 -45.66 -16.56
CA ALA A 241 -10.87 -44.23 -16.67
C ALA A 241 -9.64 -43.63 -17.34
N THR A 242 -9.83 -43.07 -18.54
CA THR A 242 -8.84 -42.22 -19.19
C THR A 242 -8.36 -41.20 -18.15
N PRO A 243 -7.05 -41.08 -17.89
CA PRO A 243 -6.54 -40.06 -16.98
C PRO A 243 -7.13 -38.70 -17.38
N PRO A 244 -7.54 -37.85 -16.42
CA PRO A 244 -8.01 -36.52 -16.75
C PRO A 244 -6.98 -35.83 -17.65
N ALA A 245 -7.46 -35.24 -18.74
CA ALA A 245 -6.60 -34.54 -19.69
C ALA A 245 -5.74 -33.51 -18.93
N ALA A 246 -4.47 -33.40 -19.30
CA ALA A 246 -3.59 -32.42 -18.70
C ALA A 246 -4.18 -31.01 -18.87
N PRO A 247 -4.10 -30.14 -17.85
CA PRO A 247 -4.61 -28.78 -17.93
C PRO A 247 -4.07 -28.04 -19.15
N GLY A 248 -4.97 -27.44 -19.94
CA GLY A 248 -4.67 -26.75 -21.18
C GLY A 248 -4.97 -25.24 -21.12
N PRO A 249 -4.67 -24.49 -22.20
CA PRO A 249 -4.97 -23.07 -22.27
C PRO A 249 -6.45 -22.76 -21.99
N GLY A 250 -6.70 -21.78 -21.12
CA GLY A 250 -8.02 -21.38 -20.64
C GLY A 250 -8.46 -22.05 -19.35
N ASP A 251 -7.83 -23.15 -18.94
CA ASP A 251 -8.15 -23.80 -17.68
C ASP A 251 -7.74 -22.94 -16.49
N VAL A 252 -8.57 -23.00 -15.43
CA VAL A 252 -8.37 -22.27 -14.18
C VAL A 252 -8.05 -23.24 -13.05
N PHE A 253 -7.01 -22.94 -12.27
CA PHE A 253 -6.63 -23.75 -11.11
C PHE A 253 -6.18 -22.89 -9.92
N LYS A 254 -6.08 -23.52 -8.75
CA LYS A 254 -5.50 -22.95 -7.52
C LYS A 254 -4.57 -23.99 -6.90
N ASP A 255 -3.39 -23.57 -6.47
CA ASP A 255 -2.43 -24.47 -5.79
C ASP A 255 -2.75 -24.66 -4.29
N CYS A 256 -3.55 -23.77 -3.70
CA CYS A 256 -3.99 -23.83 -2.30
C CYS A 256 -5.24 -22.95 -2.07
N ASP A 257 -5.88 -23.08 -0.90
CA ASP A 257 -7.09 -22.30 -0.58
C ASP A 257 -6.87 -20.78 -0.58
N ALA A 258 -5.72 -20.34 -0.05
CA ALA A 258 -5.32 -18.93 0.00
C ALA A 258 -4.59 -18.44 -1.27
N CYS A 259 -4.33 -19.33 -2.23
CA CYS A 259 -3.59 -19.02 -3.44
C CYS A 259 -4.48 -18.30 -4.46
N PRO A 260 -3.90 -17.49 -5.37
CA PRO A 260 -4.65 -16.91 -6.47
C PRO A 260 -5.20 -17.98 -7.42
N GLU A 261 -6.37 -17.72 -8.00
CA GLU A 261 -6.84 -18.42 -9.20
C GLU A 261 -5.91 -18.07 -10.35
N MET A 262 -5.41 -19.10 -11.02
CA MET A 262 -4.46 -19.01 -12.13
C MET A 262 -5.13 -19.46 -13.41
N VAL A 263 -4.95 -18.73 -14.50
CA VAL A 263 -5.42 -19.11 -15.84
C VAL A 263 -4.23 -19.51 -16.69
N ILE A 264 -4.29 -20.70 -17.31
CA ILE A 264 -3.24 -21.16 -18.23
C ILE A 264 -3.37 -20.40 -19.54
N LEU A 265 -2.32 -19.71 -19.96
CA LEU A 265 -2.28 -18.99 -21.22
C LEU A 265 -1.66 -19.87 -22.31
N PRO A 266 -2.14 -19.75 -23.57
CA PRO A 266 -1.50 -20.45 -24.68
C PRO A 266 -0.08 -19.92 -24.90
N ALA A 267 0.84 -20.80 -25.28
CA ALA A 267 2.10 -20.35 -25.88
C ALA A 267 1.81 -19.67 -27.22
N GLY A 268 2.63 -18.70 -27.61
CA GLY A 268 2.39 -17.99 -28.85
C GLY A 268 3.38 -16.88 -29.15
N GLN A 269 3.02 -16.09 -30.16
CA GLN A 269 3.76 -14.88 -30.52
C GLN A 269 2.80 -13.71 -30.64
N PHE A 270 3.27 -12.51 -30.33
CA PHE A 270 2.47 -11.29 -30.46
C PHE A 270 3.34 -10.08 -30.79
N GLN A 271 2.68 -9.01 -31.25
CA GLN A 271 3.31 -7.72 -31.48
C GLN A 271 3.28 -6.89 -30.19
N MET A 272 4.44 -6.71 -29.57
CA MET A 272 4.64 -5.87 -28.39
C MET A 272 4.96 -4.43 -28.80
N GLY A 273 4.36 -3.46 -28.09
CA GLY A 273 4.51 -2.02 -28.31
C GLY A 273 3.38 -1.41 -29.11
N ALA A 274 3.52 -0.13 -29.45
CA ALA A 274 2.49 0.65 -30.13
C ALA A 274 3.00 1.25 -31.46
N PRO A 275 2.22 1.17 -32.55
CA PRO A 275 2.55 1.86 -33.79
C PRO A 275 2.47 3.38 -33.61
N ALA A 276 3.19 4.14 -34.43
CA ALA A 276 3.26 5.59 -34.32
C ALA A 276 1.89 6.30 -34.43
N GLY A 277 0.94 5.70 -35.14
CA GLY A 277 -0.42 6.22 -35.31
C GLY A 277 -1.39 5.88 -34.16
N GLU A 278 -1.02 5.04 -33.20
CA GLU A 278 -1.90 4.73 -32.07
C GLU A 278 -2.05 5.95 -31.15
N ARG A 279 -3.30 6.37 -30.91
CA ARG A 279 -3.61 7.57 -30.13
C ARG A 279 -3.10 7.44 -28.70
N GLY A 280 -2.28 8.40 -28.27
CA GLY A 280 -1.72 8.43 -26.91
C GLY A 280 -0.50 7.54 -26.73
N SER A 281 0.02 6.93 -27.81
CA SER A 281 1.33 6.26 -27.82
C SER A 281 2.49 7.25 -27.83
N SER A 282 3.67 6.81 -27.40
CA SER A 282 4.91 7.59 -27.41
C SER A 282 6.11 6.74 -27.79
N ASP A 283 7.29 7.36 -27.96
CA ASP A 283 8.51 6.66 -28.39
C ASP A 283 9.01 5.59 -27.41
N VAL A 284 8.60 5.63 -26.15
CA VAL A 284 9.00 4.62 -25.15
C VAL A 284 8.36 3.25 -25.40
N GLU A 285 7.32 3.22 -26.25
CA GLU A 285 6.56 2.03 -26.64
C GLU A 285 7.03 1.48 -28.00
N ARG A 286 8.17 1.96 -28.51
CA ARG A 286 8.71 1.66 -29.84
C ARG A 286 10.09 1.01 -29.77
N PRO A 287 10.55 0.32 -30.83
CA PRO A 287 9.76 -0.13 -31.99
C PRO A 287 8.72 -1.20 -31.60
N VAL A 288 7.73 -1.44 -32.46
CA VAL A 288 6.87 -2.63 -32.34
C VAL A 288 7.70 -3.87 -32.66
N ARG A 289 7.57 -4.93 -31.88
CA ARG A 289 8.43 -6.13 -31.99
C ARG A 289 7.64 -7.41 -31.81
N THR A 290 8.02 -8.45 -32.53
CA THR A 290 7.46 -9.79 -32.34
C THR A 290 8.14 -10.48 -31.15
N ILE A 291 7.36 -10.88 -30.15
CA ILE A 291 7.84 -11.58 -28.96
C ILE A 291 7.26 -12.99 -28.91
N ARG A 292 8.06 -13.97 -28.49
CA ARG A 292 7.62 -15.34 -28.24
C ARG A 292 7.35 -15.59 -26.75
N ILE A 293 6.17 -16.09 -26.42
CA ILE A 293 5.73 -16.43 -25.06
C ILE A 293 5.65 -17.95 -24.94
N ALA A 294 6.32 -18.50 -23.93
CA ALA A 294 6.20 -19.90 -23.53
C ALA A 294 4.88 -20.14 -22.78
N PRO A 295 4.44 -21.39 -22.58
CA PRO A 295 3.30 -21.68 -21.71
C PRO A 295 3.52 -21.08 -20.32
N ILE A 296 2.57 -20.28 -19.84
CA ILE A 296 2.58 -19.66 -18.52
C ILE A 296 1.17 -19.70 -17.94
N ALA A 297 1.05 -19.73 -16.63
CA ALA A 297 -0.21 -19.41 -15.96
C ALA A 297 -0.13 -18.03 -15.33
N VAL A 298 -1.22 -17.26 -15.41
CA VAL A 298 -1.29 -15.88 -14.89
C VAL A 298 -2.44 -15.78 -13.92
N SER A 299 -2.26 -15.07 -12.79
CA SER A 299 -3.35 -14.89 -11.84
C SER A 299 -4.51 -14.15 -12.53
N LYS A 300 -5.69 -14.75 -12.43
CA LYS A 300 -6.92 -14.33 -13.10
C LYS A 300 -7.29 -12.87 -12.80
N TYR A 301 -6.95 -12.45 -11.60
CA TYR A 301 -7.16 -11.13 -11.03
C TYR A 301 -5.82 -10.53 -10.59
N GLU A 302 -5.78 -9.22 -10.31
CA GLU A 302 -4.72 -8.68 -9.45
C GLU A 302 -4.73 -9.38 -8.09
N ILE A 303 -3.59 -9.42 -7.41
CA ILE A 303 -3.54 -9.92 -6.04
C ILE A 303 -4.43 -9.03 -5.17
N THR A 304 -5.33 -9.66 -4.43
CA THR A 304 -6.31 -8.97 -3.60
C THR A 304 -5.76 -8.65 -2.21
N TYR A 305 -6.43 -7.74 -1.49
CA TYR A 305 -6.10 -7.50 -0.09
C TYR A 305 -6.25 -8.75 0.77
N GLU A 306 -7.27 -9.58 0.56
CA GLU A 306 -7.45 -10.84 1.33
C GLU A 306 -6.29 -11.82 1.12
N GLN A 307 -5.80 -11.97 -0.12
CA GLN A 307 -4.64 -12.82 -0.41
C GLN A 307 -3.35 -12.24 0.19
N TYR A 308 -3.16 -10.92 0.08
CA TYR A 308 -2.00 -10.26 0.67
C TYR A 308 -2.02 -10.31 2.21
N ASP A 309 -3.21 -10.23 2.82
CA ASP A 309 -3.39 -10.35 4.26
C ASP A 309 -3.08 -11.75 4.77
N ALA A 310 -3.39 -12.80 3.99
CA ALA A 310 -2.95 -14.16 4.30
C ALA A 310 -1.40 -14.25 4.37
N CYS A 311 -0.71 -13.63 3.42
CA CYS A 311 0.75 -13.54 3.43
C CYS A 311 1.28 -12.81 4.67
N ALA A 312 0.76 -11.61 4.95
CA ALA A 312 1.22 -10.79 6.06
C ALA A 312 0.91 -11.40 7.44
N SER A 313 -0.22 -12.10 7.57
CA SER A 313 -0.63 -12.76 8.83
C SER A 313 0.17 -14.03 9.11
N ALA A 314 0.63 -14.72 8.07
CA ALA A 314 1.55 -15.84 8.18
C ALA A 314 3.02 -15.43 8.43
N GLY A 315 3.29 -14.13 8.66
CA GLY A 315 4.65 -13.60 8.84
C GLY A 315 5.44 -13.40 7.53
N GLY A 316 4.82 -13.68 6.38
CA GLY A 316 5.32 -13.30 5.06
C GLY A 316 5.17 -11.80 4.79
N CYS A 317 5.46 -11.36 3.57
CA CYS A 317 5.27 -9.97 3.14
C CYS A 317 5.96 -8.94 4.06
N ASN A 318 7.02 -9.35 4.75
CA ASN A 318 7.73 -8.57 5.77
C ASN A 318 6.82 -8.03 6.89
N GLY A 319 5.70 -8.71 7.17
CA GLY A 319 4.67 -8.24 8.12
C GLY A 319 4.05 -6.88 7.75
N PHE A 320 4.20 -6.45 6.50
CA PHE A 320 3.66 -5.18 6.02
C PHE A 320 2.18 -5.35 5.67
N TYR A 321 1.33 -4.47 6.20
CA TYR A 321 -0.07 -4.35 5.79
C TYR A 321 -0.26 -3.03 5.05
N PRO A 322 -0.45 -3.04 3.73
CA PRO A 322 -0.69 -1.83 2.96
C PRO A 322 -1.99 -1.18 3.46
N PRO A 323 -1.99 0.14 3.74
CA PRO A 323 -3.20 0.80 4.22
C PRO A 323 -4.30 0.72 3.15
N GLU A 324 -5.53 0.47 3.60
CA GLU A 324 -6.70 0.61 2.73
C GLU A 324 -7.02 2.09 2.52
N ARG A 325 -7.74 2.42 1.44
CA ARG A 325 -7.93 3.81 0.97
C ARG A 325 -9.37 4.30 1.05
N GLY A 326 -10.16 3.73 1.95
CA GLY A 326 -11.57 4.06 2.19
C GLY A 326 -12.56 3.17 1.45
N GLY A 327 -12.09 2.32 0.52
CA GLY A 327 -12.92 1.34 -0.20
C GLY A 327 -13.12 0.02 0.54
N GLY A 328 -12.41 -0.18 1.66
CA GLY A 328 -12.31 -1.47 2.32
C GLY A 328 -11.25 -2.39 1.68
N ARG A 329 -11.05 -3.54 2.33
CA ARG A 329 -10.10 -4.60 1.93
C ARG A 329 -10.83 -5.71 1.16
N GLY A 330 -10.54 -6.98 1.46
CA GLY A 330 -11.18 -8.15 0.85
C GLY A 330 -10.74 -8.35 -0.59
N ARG A 331 -11.72 -8.59 -1.48
CA ARG A 331 -11.52 -8.84 -2.92
C ARG A 331 -11.09 -7.63 -3.76
N ARG A 332 -10.78 -6.49 -3.15
CA ARG A 332 -10.19 -5.36 -3.87
C ARG A 332 -8.71 -5.62 -4.14
N PRO A 333 -8.13 -5.11 -5.24
CA PRO A 333 -6.71 -5.29 -5.51
C PRO A 333 -5.89 -4.63 -4.41
N VAL A 334 -4.83 -5.31 -3.96
CA VAL A 334 -3.88 -4.72 -3.03
C VAL A 334 -3.13 -3.61 -3.75
N VAL A 335 -3.17 -2.41 -3.18
CA VAL A 335 -2.45 -1.23 -3.70
C VAL A 335 -1.66 -0.58 -2.58
N GLY A 336 -0.68 0.27 -2.92
CA GLY A 336 0.23 0.83 -1.91
C GLY A 336 1.36 -0.13 -1.54
N VAL A 337 1.69 -1.05 -2.44
CA VAL A 337 2.82 -1.99 -2.32
C VAL A 337 3.96 -1.56 -3.23
N ALA A 338 5.18 -1.64 -2.71
CA ALA A 338 6.36 -1.47 -3.55
C ALA A 338 6.65 -2.76 -4.32
N TRP A 339 7.43 -2.66 -5.38
CA TRP A 339 7.91 -3.83 -6.11
C TRP A 339 8.60 -4.86 -5.18
N ARG A 340 9.36 -4.39 -4.19
CA ARG A 340 9.99 -5.27 -3.17
C ARG A 340 8.96 -5.98 -2.28
N ASP A 341 7.82 -5.36 -2.02
CA ASP A 341 6.75 -5.96 -1.23
C ASP A 341 6.02 -7.04 -2.06
N ALA A 342 5.87 -6.82 -3.37
CA ALA A 342 5.34 -7.82 -4.30
C ALA A 342 6.28 -9.05 -4.39
N GLN A 343 7.60 -8.84 -4.40
CA GLN A 343 8.56 -9.96 -4.35
C GLN A 343 8.53 -10.72 -3.01
N ALA A 344 8.29 -10.03 -1.90
CA ALA A 344 8.10 -10.70 -0.61
C ALA A 344 6.83 -11.56 -0.60
N TYR A 345 5.77 -11.12 -1.28
CA TYR A 345 4.56 -11.94 -1.50
C TYR A 345 4.87 -13.17 -2.38
N VAL A 346 5.57 -13.00 -3.50
CA VAL A 346 5.99 -14.11 -4.37
C VAL A 346 6.83 -15.13 -3.60
N THR A 347 7.77 -14.66 -2.78
CA THR A 347 8.63 -15.53 -1.95
C THR A 347 7.78 -16.36 -0.98
N TRP A 348 6.81 -15.72 -0.30
CA TRP A 348 5.89 -16.42 0.58
C TRP A 348 5.00 -17.41 -0.18
N LEU A 349 4.48 -17.02 -1.34
CA LEU A 349 3.60 -17.88 -2.15
C LEU A 349 4.33 -19.15 -2.59
N ASN A 350 5.58 -19.01 -3.07
CA ASN A 350 6.43 -20.15 -3.42
C ASN A 350 6.70 -21.09 -2.24
N ALA A 351 6.89 -20.53 -1.04
CA ALA A 351 7.03 -21.35 0.17
C ALA A 351 5.73 -22.08 0.52
N ALA A 352 4.58 -21.40 0.39
CA ALA A 352 3.26 -21.98 0.65
C ALA A 352 2.90 -23.10 -0.34
N THR A 353 3.37 -23.01 -1.58
CA THR A 353 3.14 -24.02 -2.63
C THR A 353 4.30 -25.00 -2.82
N GLN A 354 5.28 -24.99 -1.91
CA GLN A 354 6.41 -25.93 -1.87
C GLN A 354 7.24 -25.96 -3.17
N GLY A 355 7.42 -24.81 -3.85
CA GLY A 355 8.23 -24.75 -5.06
C GLY A 355 8.38 -23.35 -5.65
N PRO A 356 9.48 -23.06 -6.39
CA PRO A 356 9.78 -21.74 -6.93
C PRO A 356 9.05 -21.47 -8.27
N ALA A 357 7.76 -21.78 -8.35
CA ALA A 357 7.01 -21.70 -9.61
C ALA A 357 6.47 -20.30 -9.88
N TYR A 358 6.16 -19.52 -8.84
CA TYR A 358 5.57 -18.19 -8.93
C TYR A 358 6.61 -17.09 -9.04
N ARG A 359 6.26 -16.05 -9.80
CA ARG A 359 7.02 -14.80 -9.95
C ARG A 359 6.12 -13.65 -10.39
N LEU A 360 6.66 -12.44 -10.48
CA LEU A 360 6.01 -11.39 -11.26
C LEU A 360 6.07 -11.72 -12.75
N LEU A 361 5.07 -11.24 -13.51
CA LEU A 361 5.10 -11.30 -14.96
C LEU A 361 6.28 -10.47 -15.47
N SER A 362 6.88 -10.88 -16.58
CA SER A 362 7.64 -9.93 -17.38
C SER A 362 6.72 -8.89 -18.00
N GLU A 363 7.29 -7.78 -18.46
CA GLU A 363 6.54 -6.79 -19.21
C GLU A 363 5.94 -7.37 -20.50
N ALA A 364 6.68 -8.26 -21.16
CA ALA A 364 6.24 -8.91 -22.38
C ALA A 364 5.05 -9.85 -22.14
N GLU A 365 5.12 -10.66 -21.08
CA GLU A 365 4.03 -11.55 -20.69
C GLU A 365 2.80 -10.77 -20.25
N TRP A 366 2.99 -9.66 -19.54
CA TRP A 366 1.89 -8.78 -19.15
C TRP A 366 1.19 -8.20 -20.38
N GLU A 367 1.93 -7.70 -21.38
CA GLU A 367 1.31 -7.16 -22.59
C GLU A 367 0.62 -8.25 -23.43
N TYR A 368 1.21 -9.45 -23.50
CA TYR A 368 0.58 -10.61 -24.15
C TYR A 368 -0.76 -10.96 -23.49
N ALA A 369 -0.73 -11.07 -22.16
CA ALA A 369 -1.89 -11.34 -21.33
C ALA A 369 -2.97 -10.27 -21.49
N ALA A 370 -2.58 -8.98 -21.51
CA ALA A 370 -3.51 -7.87 -21.67
C ALA A 370 -4.15 -7.85 -23.05
N ARG A 371 -3.39 -8.11 -24.12
CA ARG A 371 -3.88 -8.11 -25.50
C ARG A 371 -4.80 -9.28 -25.81
N ALA A 372 -4.54 -10.46 -25.25
CA ALA A 372 -5.33 -11.67 -25.48
C ALA A 372 -5.66 -11.92 -26.96
N GLY A 373 -4.65 -11.80 -27.83
CA GLY A 373 -4.77 -11.99 -29.28
C GLY A 373 -5.16 -10.76 -30.10
N THR A 374 -5.54 -9.65 -29.46
CA THR A 374 -5.87 -8.39 -30.16
C THR A 374 -4.62 -7.56 -30.50
N THR A 375 -4.72 -6.75 -31.55
CA THR A 375 -3.70 -5.75 -31.95
C THR A 375 -4.12 -4.32 -31.63
N THR A 376 -5.33 -4.14 -31.09
CA THR A 376 -5.94 -2.85 -30.75
C THR A 376 -5.34 -2.24 -29.48
N ALA A 377 -5.71 -0.99 -29.20
CA ALA A 377 -5.22 -0.25 -28.02
C ALA A 377 -5.64 -0.90 -26.69
N TYR A 378 -6.80 -1.55 -26.65
CA TYR A 378 -7.33 -2.32 -25.51
C TYR A 378 -7.82 -3.70 -26.01
N SER A 379 -7.94 -4.69 -25.13
CA SER A 379 -8.49 -6.01 -25.48
C SER A 379 -9.95 -5.99 -25.97
N VAL A 380 -10.66 -4.90 -25.70
CA VAL A 380 -12.06 -4.68 -26.11
C VAL A 380 -12.19 -3.85 -27.39
N GLY A 381 -11.07 -3.43 -28.00
CA GLY A 381 -11.05 -2.61 -29.21
C GLY A 381 -10.19 -1.35 -29.07
N ASP A 382 -10.48 -0.32 -29.87
CA ASP A 382 -9.68 0.93 -29.92
C ASP A 382 -10.08 2.00 -28.90
N ALA A 383 -11.19 1.77 -28.18
CA ALA A 383 -11.68 2.65 -27.13
C ALA A 383 -12.13 1.83 -25.92
N ILE A 384 -12.04 2.45 -24.74
CA ILE A 384 -12.47 1.86 -23.48
C ILE A 384 -13.48 2.77 -22.79
N THR A 385 -14.48 2.16 -22.17
CA THR A 385 -15.58 2.85 -21.49
C THR A 385 -15.62 2.48 -20.01
N ARG A 386 -16.28 3.32 -19.20
CA ARG A 386 -16.43 3.05 -17.75
C ARG A 386 -17.36 1.86 -17.44
N GLN A 387 -18.01 1.28 -18.45
CA GLN A 387 -18.76 0.03 -18.35
C GLN A 387 -17.87 -1.21 -18.55
N GLN A 388 -16.60 -1.03 -18.93
CA GLN A 388 -15.67 -2.11 -19.22
C GLN A 388 -14.47 -2.13 -18.25
N ALA A 389 -14.25 -1.06 -17.50
CA ALA A 389 -13.06 -0.87 -16.68
C ALA A 389 -13.23 0.24 -15.63
N VAL A 390 -12.41 0.16 -14.58
CA VAL A 390 -12.30 1.21 -13.55
C VAL A 390 -11.19 2.20 -13.92
N PHE A 391 -11.58 3.43 -14.25
CA PHE A 391 -10.65 4.55 -14.44
C PHE A 391 -11.37 5.88 -14.21
N GLN A 392 -10.61 6.96 -13.99
CA GLN A 392 -11.14 8.26 -13.56
C GLN A 392 -12.15 8.15 -12.39
N SER A 393 -11.88 7.21 -11.49
CA SER A 393 -12.63 6.91 -10.26
C SER A 393 -11.86 7.39 -9.04
N ARG A 394 -12.52 7.35 -7.87
CA ARG A 394 -11.90 7.67 -6.57
C ARG A 394 -11.24 6.47 -5.91
N LEU A 395 -11.70 5.27 -6.25
CA LEU A 395 -11.31 4.02 -5.64
C LEU A 395 -11.23 2.93 -6.72
N THR A 396 -10.55 1.84 -6.39
CA THR A 396 -10.63 0.56 -7.11
C THR A 396 -12.08 0.05 -7.13
N ASP A 397 -12.33 -1.08 -7.78
CA ASP A 397 -13.50 -1.95 -7.52
C ASP A 397 -13.01 -3.32 -7.02
N PRO A 398 -13.88 -4.19 -6.49
CA PRO A 398 -13.53 -5.60 -6.33
C PRO A 398 -13.06 -6.20 -7.66
N VAL A 399 -12.02 -7.04 -7.62
CA VAL A 399 -11.50 -7.68 -8.82
C VAL A 399 -12.58 -8.51 -9.51
N GLY A 400 -12.56 -8.52 -10.83
CA GLY A 400 -13.55 -9.24 -11.64
C GLY A 400 -14.92 -8.57 -11.73
N SER A 401 -15.03 -7.28 -11.41
CA SER A 401 -16.29 -6.53 -11.54
C SER A 401 -16.72 -6.32 -13.00
N TYR A 402 -15.79 -6.45 -13.95
CA TYR A 402 -16.01 -6.28 -15.39
C TYR A 402 -15.63 -7.55 -16.15
N ALA A 403 -16.06 -7.65 -17.41
CA ALA A 403 -15.81 -8.82 -18.25
C ALA A 403 -14.30 -9.09 -18.40
N ALA A 404 -13.94 -10.38 -18.42
CA ALA A 404 -12.59 -10.82 -18.75
C ALA A 404 -12.27 -10.57 -20.23
N ASN A 405 -10.98 -10.49 -20.56
CA ASN A 405 -10.53 -10.56 -21.94
C ASN A 405 -10.61 -12.01 -22.49
N ALA A 406 -10.22 -12.22 -23.76
CA ALA A 406 -10.32 -13.52 -24.41
C ALA A 406 -9.46 -14.63 -23.77
N PHE A 407 -8.52 -14.29 -22.89
CA PHE A 407 -7.73 -15.24 -22.10
C PHE A 407 -8.31 -15.49 -20.71
N GLY A 408 -9.49 -14.94 -20.39
CA GLY A 408 -10.12 -15.14 -19.09
C GLY A 408 -9.51 -14.28 -17.96
N LEU A 409 -8.65 -13.31 -18.28
CA LEU A 409 -8.05 -12.39 -17.32
C LEU A 409 -8.92 -11.13 -17.16
N HIS A 410 -9.09 -10.70 -15.92
CA HIS A 410 -9.85 -9.49 -15.59
C HIS A 410 -8.93 -8.31 -15.27
N ASP A 411 -9.50 -7.12 -15.39
CA ASP A 411 -8.93 -5.86 -14.89
C ASP A 411 -7.58 -5.49 -15.54
N MET A 412 -7.26 -6.03 -16.72
CA MET A 412 -6.02 -5.72 -17.46
C MET A 412 -5.93 -4.25 -17.95
N HIS A 413 -7.03 -3.50 -17.84
CA HIS A 413 -7.14 -2.09 -18.24
C HIS A 413 -7.77 -1.27 -17.11
N GLY A 414 -6.97 -0.79 -16.15
CA GLY A 414 -7.45 0.04 -15.03
C GLY A 414 -7.47 -0.71 -13.71
N ASN A 415 -8.35 -0.28 -12.80
CA ASN A 415 -8.44 -0.77 -11.42
C ASN A 415 -7.15 -0.53 -10.61
N ALA A 416 -6.15 -1.39 -10.70
CA ALA A 416 -4.82 -1.15 -10.17
C ALA A 416 -3.75 -1.26 -11.27
N ALA A 417 -2.80 -0.34 -11.27
CA ALA A 417 -1.61 -0.51 -12.09
C ALA A 417 -0.75 -1.63 -11.51
N GLU A 418 0.01 -2.34 -12.33
CA GLU A 418 0.62 -3.60 -11.89
C GLU A 418 2.13 -3.62 -12.09
N TRP A 419 2.88 -3.88 -11.02
CA TRP A 419 4.31 -4.15 -11.10
C TRP A 419 4.62 -5.36 -11.97
N VAL A 420 5.64 -5.22 -12.82
CA VAL A 420 6.26 -6.32 -13.57
C VAL A 420 7.72 -6.52 -13.13
N GLU A 421 8.32 -7.64 -13.50
CA GLU A 421 9.68 -7.99 -13.11
C GLU A 421 10.72 -7.03 -13.73
N ASP A 422 10.47 -6.53 -14.95
CA ASP A 422 11.46 -5.85 -15.78
C ASP A 422 12.06 -4.56 -15.17
N CYS A 423 13.36 -4.37 -15.42
CA CYS A 423 14.06 -3.11 -15.18
C CYS A 423 13.66 -2.07 -16.24
N TYR A 424 13.69 -0.80 -15.86
CA TYR A 424 13.36 0.26 -16.81
C TYR A 424 14.41 0.38 -17.92
N ASN A 425 13.92 0.39 -19.17
CA ASN A 425 14.62 0.79 -20.38
C ASN A 425 13.82 1.88 -21.10
N SER A 426 14.50 2.82 -21.75
CA SER A 426 13.86 4.01 -22.33
C SER A 426 12.91 3.70 -23.49
N ASN A 427 13.15 2.61 -24.22
CA ASN A 427 12.33 2.10 -25.31
C ASN A 427 12.60 0.60 -25.50
N TYR A 428 12.15 0.00 -26.60
CA TYR A 428 12.34 -1.41 -26.90
C TYR A 428 13.53 -1.73 -27.82
N SER A 429 14.30 -0.73 -28.25
CA SER A 429 15.41 -0.91 -29.18
C SER A 429 16.52 -1.76 -28.56
N GLY A 430 16.88 -2.85 -29.23
CA GLY A 430 17.95 -3.75 -28.80
C GLY A 430 17.62 -4.65 -27.61
N LEU A 431 16.38 -4.62 -27.09
CA LEU A 431 15.98 -5.54 -26.02
C LEU A 431 15.74 -6.97 -26.55
N PRO A 432 15.74 -8.00 -25.70
CA PRO A 432 15.41 -9.37 -26.12
C PRO A 432 14.00 -9.52 -26.70
N THR A 433 13.78 -10.55 -27.53
CA THR A 433 12.51 -10.86 -28.21
C THR A 433 11.84 -12.15 -27.70
N HIS A 434 12.17 -12.55 -26.47
CA HIS A 434 11.54 -13.65 -25.74
C HIS A 434 10.66 -13.12 -24.61
N GLY A 435 9.76 -13.96 -24.09
CA GLY A 435 8.84 -13.61 -23.01
C GLY A 435 9.48 -13.43 -21.63
N GLY A 436 10.71 -13.88 -21.41
CA GLY A 436 11.39 -13.69 -20.12
C GLY A 436 11.66 -12.22 -19.77
N PRO A 437 11.84 -11.88 -18.48
CA PRO A 437 12.02 -10.52 -18.01
C PRO A 437 13.34 -9.90 -18.47
N VAL A 438 13.31 -8.61 -18.79
CA VAL A 438 14.48 -7.79 -19.11
C VAL A 438 15.08 -7.26 -17.81
N THR A 439 16.19 -7.86 -17.39
CA THR A 439 16.92 -7.50 -16.17
C THR A 439 18.10 -6.55 -16.41
N SER A 440 18.37 -6.20 -17.66
CA SER A 440 19.30 -5.13 -18.04
C SER A 440 18.62 -3.77 -17.99
N GLY A 441 19.38 -2.70 -17.71
CA GLY A 441 18.88 -1.33 -17.65
C GLY A 441 18.89 -0.73 -16.23
N GLN A 442 18.01 0.25 -15.97
CA GLN A 442 18.01 0.99 -14.71
C GLN A 442 17.11 0.32 -13.66
N CYS A 443 17.59 -0.72 -12.99
CA CYS A 443 16.79 -1.54 -12.07
C CYS A 443 16.37 -0.87 -10.76
N SER A 444 16.88 0.33 -10.44
CA SER A 444 16.31 1.15 -9.35
C SER A 444 14.90 1.66 -9.68
N LEU A 445 14.55 1.65 -10.97
CA LEU A 445 13.21 1.87 -11.50
C LEU A 445 12.68 0.54 -12.07
N ARG A 446 11.47 0.18 -11.67
CA ARG A 446 10.75 -0.99 -12.20
C ARG A 446 9.59 -0.51 -13.05
N LEU A 447 9.27 -1.29 -14.05
CA LEU A 447 8.13 -1.03 -14.92
C LEU A 447 6.83 -1.45 -14.23
N TYR A 448 5.75 -0.76 -14.57
CA TYR A 448 4.39 -1.15 -14.23
C TYR A 448 3.44 -0.83 -15.38
N ARG A 449 2.30 -1.52 -15.41
CA ARG A 449 1.42 -1.65 -16.58
C ARG A 449 -0.06 -1.49 -16.21
N GLY A 450 -0.94 -1.41 -17.23
CA GLY A 450 -2.40 -1.46 -17.08
C GLY A 450 -3.11 -0.16 -16.71
N GLY A 451 -2.41 0.76 -16.05
CA GLY A 451 -3.03 1.98 -15.52
C GLY A 451 -3.94 1.68 -14.33
N ALA A 452 -4.30 2.71 -13.58
CA ALA A 452 -5.06 2.53 -12.34
C ALA A 452 -6.40 3.28 -12.34
N TYR A 453 -7.19 3.03 -11.30
CA TYR A 453 -8.51 3.63 -11.10
C TYR A 453 -8.55 5.16 -11.23
N SER A 454 -7.46 5.87 -10.95
CA SER A 454 -7.39 7.34 -11.03
C SER A 454 -6.88 7.88 -12.37
N ASP A 455 -6.36 7.02 -13.25
CA ASP A 455 -5.77 7.42 -14.52
C ASP A 455 -6.83 7.66 -15.60
N GLY A 456 -6.43 8.29 -16.70
CA GLY A 456 -7.23 8.43 -17.91
C GLY A 456 -6.99 7.29 -18.91
N PRO A 457 -7.86 7.14 -19.92
CA PRO A 457 -7.85 6.00 -20.84
C PRO A 457 -6.52 5.80 -21.59
N SER A 458 -5.78 6.87 -21.91
CA SER A 458 -4.48 6.77 -22.59
C SER A 458 -3.43 5.97 -21.82
N VAL A 459 -3.56 5.88 -20.49
CA VAL A 459 -2.66 5.12 -19.61
C VAL A 459 -3.09 3.66 -19.51
N LEU A 460 -4.35 3.34 -19.83
CA LEU A 460 -4.92 1.99 -19.74
C LEU A 460 -4.62 1.11 -20.97
N ARG A 461 -4.06 1.68 -22.03
CA ARG A 461 -3.75 0.95 -23.27
C ARG A 461 -2.82 -0.22 -22.98
N SER A 462 -3.00 -1.33 -23.69
CA SER A 462 -2.17 -2.54 -23.58
C SER A 462 -0.67 -2.23 -23.67
N ALA A 463 -0.29 -1.32 -24.57
CA ALA A 463 1.09 -0.94 -24.80
C ALA A 463 1.66 0.08 -23.79
N ASN A 464 0.82 0.75 -22.97
CA ASN A 464 1.27 1.87 -22.15
C ASN A 464 2.24 1.46 -21.03
N ARG A 465 3.48 1.93 -21.10
CA ARG A 465 4.54 1.61 -20.13
C ARG A 465 4.72 2.76 -19.17
N ARG A 466 4.79 2.47 -17.88
CA ARG A 466 5.22 3.46 -16.88
C ARG A 466 6.27 2.85 -15.97
N ARG A 467 6.96 3.72 -15.23
CA ARG A 467 8.04 3.33 -14.33
C ARG A 467 7.91 4.06 -13.02
N ALA A 468 8.38 3.42 -11.96
CA ALA A 468 8.49 4.03 -10.66
C ALA A 468 9.62 3.37 -9.87
N SER A 469 10.10 4.04 -8.82
CA SER A 469 11.18 3.49 -8.00
C SER A 469 10.75 2.17 -7.37
N MET A 470 11.65 1.18 -7.34
CA MET A 470 11.35 -0.15 -6.79
C MET A 470 10.94 -0.14 -5.29
N THR A 471 11.15 0.97 -4.59
CA THR A 471 10.83 1.16 -3.16
C THR A 471 9.59 2.01 -2.91
N ILE A 472 8.97 2.55 -3.96
CA ILE A 472 7.81 3.42 -3.80
C ILE A 472 6.54 2.61 -3.56
N ARG A 473 5.78 3.02 -2.55
CA ARG A 473 4.45 2.49 -2.23
C ARG A 473 3.40 3.45 -2.75
N ASP A 474 3.13 3.41 -4.04
CA ASP A 474 2.11 4.25 -4.67
C ASP A 474 0.72 3.65 -4.43
N GLY A 475 -0.24 4.50 -4.12
CA GLY A 475 -1.61 4.11 -3.80
C GLY A 475 -2.42 3.54 -4.93
N THR A 476 -1.89 3.58 -6.14
CA THR A 476 -2.57 3.11 -7.34
C THR A 476 -1.92 1.85 -7.92
N ILE A 477 -0.76 1.44 -7.37
CA ILE A 477 0.03 0.32 -7.88
C ILE A 477 -0.11 -0.89 -6.97
N GLY A 478 -0.57 -1.99 -7.56
CA GLY A 478 -0.59 -3.35 -7.07
C GLY A 478 0.27 -4.27 -7.93
N PHE A 479 -0.13 -5.53 -8.07
CA PHE A 479 0.55 -6.50 -8.92
C PHE A 479 -0.32 -7.74 -9.14
N ARG A 480 0.08 -8.55 -10.12
CA ARG A 480 -0.43 -9.90 -10.35
C ARG A 480 0.76 -10.85 -10.51
N VAL A 481 0.53 -12.16 -10.40
CA VAL A 481 1.62 -13.16 -10.42
C VAL A 481 1.51 -14.08 -11.63
N ALA A 482 2.64 -14.55 -12.12
CA ALA A 482 2.76 -15.64 -13.07
C ALA A 482 3.24 -16.89 -12.35
N ARG A 483 2.97 -18.05 -12.95
CA ARG A 483 3.51 -19.34 -12.56
C ARG A 483 4.02 -20.07 -13.79
N GLU A 484 5.23 -20.61 -13.68
CA GLU A 484 5.83 -21.45 -14.73
C GLU A 484 5.01 -22.73 -14.94
N MET A 485 4.93 -23.17 -16.19
CA MET A 485 4.27 -24.41 -16.61
C MET A 485 5.36 -25.34 -17.14
N ASN A 486 5.74 -26.33 -16.32
CA ASN A 486 6.79 -27.31 -16.65
C ASN A 486 6.36 -28.29 -17.74
#